data_AF-A0AB73TKK3-F1
#
_entry.id   AF-A0AB73TKK3-F1
#
_cell.length_a   1.000
_cell.length_b   1.000
_cell.length_c   1.000
_cell.angle_alpha   90.00
_cell.angle_beta   90.00
_cell.angle_gamma   90.00
#
_symmetry.space_group_name_H-M   'P 1'
#
loop_
_entity.id
_entity.type
_entity.pdbx_description
1 polymer ?
#
loop_
_entity_poly.entity_id
_entity_poly.type
_entity_poly.pdbx_seq_one_letter_code
_entity_poly.pdbx_strand_id
1 'polypeptide(L)'
;FIDSNAVVKTVNDCYLFDGKEIPEFALTDISGKEVTIHCHYRFIGELTPTMKELLETIRPMAEVTKQLSEKNDELERENQHLLEENTRLDHTLKTTTNRYCTLLESDEWTIKHRLGRRKKKTSKKIQEKELSICIDEKIWDAETKILKIIGWGIANSDRQPLSYKLSADQSPFFEAIPVSRDEVNQAEQLAKGTEAGFELRILCEQERSFLVEAVAQNGQSWIIEM
;
A
#
# COMPACT_ATOMS: atom_id res chain seq x y z
N PHE A 1 9.07 25.15 -44.70
CA PHE A 1 9.41 24.15 -45.75
C PHE A 1 8.53 24.42 -46.97
N ILE A 2 8.97 24.06 -48.19
CA ILE A 2 8.11 24.11 -49.38
C ILE A 2 7.42 22.75 -49.51
N ASP A 3 6.13 22.74 -49.21
CA ASP A 3 5.25 21.61 -49.51
C ASP A 3 4.62 21.84 -50.89
N SER A 4 4.44 20.79 -51.68
CA SER A 4 3.90 20.91 -53.04
C SER A 4 3.17 19.66 -53.48
N ASN A 5 2.22 19.82 -54.41
CA ASN A 5 1.50 18.71 -55.02
C ASN A 5 2.28 18.00 -56.13
N ALA A 6 3.62 18.07 -56.12
CA ALA A 6 4.46 17.38 -57.10
C ALA A 6 4.41 15.86 -56.89
N VAL A 7 4.33 15.09 -57.98
CA VAL A 7 4.35 13.62 -57.95
C VAL A 7 5.75 13.11 -57.60
N VAL A 8 6.79 13.79 -58.06
CA VAL A 8 8.19 13.47 -57.71
C VAL A 8 8.89 14.74 -57.26
N LYS A 9 9.47 14.67 -56.06
CA LYS A 9 10.40 15.67 -55.53
C LYS A 9 11.79 15.03 -55.44
N THR A 10 12.75 15.62 -56.14
CA THR A 10 14.14 15.15 -56.09
C THR A 10 14.93 15.89 -55.02
N VAL A 11 16.06 15.31 -54.61
CA VAL A 11 17.00 15.90 -53.63
C VAL A 11 17.59 17.24 -54.11
N ASN A 12 17.53 17.51 -55.42
CA ASN A 12 18.02 18.75 -56.04
C ASN A 12 16.90 19.80 -56.26
N ASP A 13 15.82 19.74 -55.47
CA ASP A 13 14.67 20.65 -55.58
C ASP A 13 14.02 20.72 -56.98
N CYS A 14 14.10 19.64 -57.75
CA CYS A 14 13.30 19.49 -58.96
C CYS A 14 11.96 18.82 -58.64
N TYR A 15 10.88 19.43 -59.11
CA TYR A 15 9.49 19.02 -58.90
C TYR A 15 8.87 18.60 -60.24
N LEU A 16 8.37 17.37 -60.32
CA LEU A 16 7.65 16.84 -61.48
C LEU A 16 6.17 16.74 -61.15
N PHE A 17 5.36 17.37 -62.00
CA PHE A 17 3.90 17.36 -61.93
C PHE A 17 3.34 16.50 -63.06
N ASP A 18 2.18 15.89 -62.84
CA ASP A 18 1.54 14.99 -63.81
C ASP A 18 0.88 15.71 -65.00
N GLY A 19 0.82 17.04 -64.95
CA GLY A 19 0.18 17.88 -65.95
C GLY A 19 -1.36 17.85 -65.93
N LYS A 20 -1.97 17.13 -64.97
CA LYS A 20 -3.42 17.11 -64.75
C LYS A 20 -3.84 18.18 -63.75
N GLU A 21 -3.01 18.43 -62.74
CA GLU A 21 -3.25 19.44 -61.69
C GLU A 21 -2.38 20.68 -61.88
N ILE A 22 -2.86 21.81 -61.35
CA ILE A 22 -2.10 23.06 -61.33
C ILE A 22 -1.00 22.91 -60.26
N PRO A 23 0.27 23.21 -60.58
CA PRO A 23 1.34 23.20 -59.59
C PRO A 23 1.08 24.18 -58.44
N GLU A 24 1.08 23.66 -57.22
CA GLU A 24 0.89 24.43 -55.98
C GLU A 24 2.10 24.28 -55.07
N PHE A 25 2.51 25.39 -54.46
CA PHE A 25 3.59 25.45 -53.48
C PHE A 25 3.06 26.11 -52.20
N ALA A 26 2.95 25.32 -51.13
CA ALA A 26 2.60 25.81 -49.82
C ALA A 26 3.88 26.09 -49.02
N LEU A 27 4.02 27.34 -48.57
CA LEU A 27 5.14 27.80 -47.77
C LEU A 27 4.72 27.87 -46.31
N THR A 28 5.35 27.06 -45.47
CA THR A 28 5.20 27.13 -44.02
C THR A 28 6.37 27.88 -43.39
N ASP A 29 6.05 28.72 -42.39
CA ASP A 29 7.00 29.40 -41.49
C ASP A 29 7.83 30.57 -42.10
N ILE A 30 7.13 31.58 -42.65
CA ILE A 30 7.73 32.71 -43.42
C ILE A 30 7.76 34.05 -42.67
N SER A 31 7.47 34.05 -41.36
CA SER A 31 7.25 35.27 -40.57
C SER A 31 8.41 36.27 -40.66
N GLY A 32 8.17 37.44 -41.27
CA GLY A 32 9.12 38.54 -41.36
C GLY A 32 10.26 38.39 -42.37
N LYS A 33 10.21 37.38 -43.25
CA LYS A 33 11.25 37.12 -44.26
C LYS A 33 10.70 37.26 -45.67
N GLU A 34 11.43 37.95 -46.54
CA GLU A 34 11.14 37.99 -47.98
C GLU A 34 11.68 36.70 -48.61
N VAL A 35 10.82 35.95 -49.29
CA VAL A 35 11.19 34.70 -49.97
C VAL A 35 11.00 34.89 -51.47
N THR A 36 12.08 34.72 -52.23
CA THR A 36 12.06 34.74 -53.69
C THR A 36 12.15 33.30 -54.20
N ILE A 37 11.11 32.84 -54.90
CA ILE A 37 11.08 31.52 -55.54
C ILE A 37 11.42 31.67 -57.01
N HIS A 38 12.49 31.01 -57.46
CA HIS A 38 12.88 30.95 -58.86
C HIS A 38 12.39 29.63 -59.49
N CYS A 39 11.25 29.69 -60.18
CA CYS A 39 10.69 28.54 -60.88
C CYS A 39 11.25 28.44 -62.31
N HIS A 40 12.07 27.42 -62.57
CA HIS A 40 12.51 27.10 -63.93
C HIS A 40 11.62 26.00 -64.52
N TYR A 41 10.64 26.41 -65.32
CA TYR A 41 9.78 25.47 -66.03
C TYR A 41 10.54 24.84 -67.21
N ARG A 42 10.75 23.52 -67.16
CA ARG A 42 11.60 22.79 -68.12
C ARG A 42 10.83 21.96 -69.16
N PHE A 43 9.51 22.05 -69.26
CA PHE A 43 8.76 21.13 -70.12
C PHE A 43 7.72 21.81 -71.03
N ILE A 44 8.05 21.98 -72.31
CA ILE A 44 7.11 22.42 -73.35
C ILE A 44 6.87 21.21 -74.27
N GLY A 45 5.92 20.34 -73.92
CA GLY A 45 5.60 19.14 -74.72
C GLY A 45 4.59 18.20 -74.05
N GLU A 46 4.19 17.14 -74.73
CA GLU A 46 3.47 16.01 -74.13
C GLU A 46 4.48 15.05 -73.46
N LEU A 47 4.21 14.61 -72.23
CA LEU A 47 5.00 13.58 -71.55
C LEU A 47 5.03 12.32 -72.43
N THR A 48 6.19 11.69 -72.58
CA THR A 48 6.25 10.41 -73.30
C THR A 48 5.32 9.39 -72.63
N PRO A 49 4.71 8.47 -73.38
CA PRO A 49 3.76 7.48 -72.82
C PRO A 49 4.34 6.71 -71.63
N THR A 50 5.63 6.37 -71.70
CA THR A 50 6.39 5.72 -70.63
C THR A 50 6.49 6.57 -69.35
N MET A 51 6.66 7.88 -69.48
CA MET A 51 6.77 8.77 -68.32
C MET A 51 5.39 9.00 -67.68
N LYS A 52 4.33 9.00 -68.48
CA LYS A 52 2.95 9.05 -67.99
C LYS A 52 2.58 7.80 -67.19
N GLU A 53 2.90 6.62 -67.69
CA GLU A 53 2.68 5.35 -66.98
C GLU A 53 3.49 5.28 -65.66
N LEU A 54 4.72 5.78 -65.69
CA LEU A 54 5.58 5.86 -64.51
C LEU A 54 5.03 6.85 -63.46
N LEU A 55 4.47 8.00 -63.87
CA LEU A 55 3.82 8.93 -62.94
C LEU A 55 2.51 8.37 -62.38
N GLU A 56 1.73 7.66 -63.19
CA GLU A 56 0.49 6.99 -62.74
C GLU A 56 0.74 5.86 -61.74
N THR A 57 1.91 5.21 -61.81
CA THR A 57 2.33 4.18 -60.84
C THR A 57 2.98 4.76 -59.58
N ILE A 58 3.80 5.81 -59.70
CA ILE A 58 4.48 6.42 -58.54
C ILE A 58 3.50 7.17 -57.64
N ARG A 59 2.48 7.82 -58.20
CA ARG A 59 1.50 8.61 -57.43
C ARG A 59 0.82 7.82 -56.29
N PRO A 60 0.19 6.65 -56.52
CA PRO A 60 -0.40 5.88 -55.44
C PRO A 60 0.66 5.38 -54.45
N MET A 61 1.87 5.09 -54.90
CA MET A 61 2.97 4.70 -54.00
C MET A 61 3.38 5.85 -53.08
N ALA A 62 3.51 7.08 -53.61
CA ALA A 62 3.84 8.27 -52.84
C ALA A 62 2.78 8.57 -51.76
N GLU A 63 1.50 8.45 -52.13
CA GLU A 63 0.39 8.61 -51.20
C GLU A 63 0.43 7.55 -50.09
N VAL A 64 0.66 6.28 -50.42
CA VAL A 64 0.81 5.20 -49.44
C VAL A 64 2.02 5.44 -48.53
N THR A 65 3.15 5.90 -49.07
CA THR A 65 4.32 6.22 -48.24
C THR A 65 4.06 7.35 -47.27
N LYS A 66 3.29 8.37 -47.68
CA LYS A 66 2.89 9.48 -46.81
C LYS A 66 1.97 8.99 -45.67
N GLN A 67 0.97 8.18 -46.00
CA GLN A 67 0.08 7.58 -45.01
C GLN A 67 0.82 6.68 -44.02
N LEU A 68 1.80 5.90 -44.50
CA LEU A 68 2.65 5.07 -43.65
C LEU A 68 3.54 5.92 -42.74
N SER A 69 4.12 7.02 -43.23
CA SER A 69 4.91 7.92 -42.37
C SER A 69 4.05 8.57 -41.30
N GLU A 70 2.85 9.06 -41.65
CA GLU A 70 1.92 9.66 -40.67
C GLU A 70 1.51 8.65 -39.60
N LYS A 71 1.28 7.39 -39.99
CA LYS A 71 0.95 6.31 -39.06
C LYS A 71 2.13 5.93 -38.15
N ASN A 72 3.35 5.90 -38.68
CA ASN A 72 4.53 5.68 -37.85
C ASN A 72 4.72 6.81 -36.84
N ASP A 73 4.58 8.07 -37.26
CA ASP A 73 4.70 9.23 -36.36
C ASP A 73 3.62 9.24 -35.27
N GLU A 74 2.41 8.75 -35.58
CA GLU A 74 1.34 8.54 -34.61
C GLU A 74 1.69 7.44 -33.60
N LEU A 75 2.15 6.28 -34.08
CA LEU A 75 2.55 5.15 -33.23
C LEU A 75 3.78 5.46 -32.36
N GLU A 76 4.74 6.23 -32.87
CA GLU A 76 5.90 6.67 -32.09
C GLU A 76 5.49 7.58 -30.93
N ARG A 77 4.56 8.52 -31.16
CA ARG A 77 4.00 9.37 -30.11
C ARG A 77 3.23 8.56 -29.07
N GLU A 78 2.42 7.60 -29.50
CA GLU A 78 1.68 6.72 -28.58
C GLU A 78 2.63 5.86 -27.73
N ASN A 79 3.68 5.29 -28.34
CA ASN A 79 4.69 4.54 -27.61
C ASN A 79 5.45 5.40 -26.59
N GLN A 80 5.83 6.62 -26.96
CA GLN A 80 6.49 7.55 -26.04
C GLN A 80 5.58 7.86 -24.84
N HIS A 81 4.30 8.14 -25.09
CA HIS A 81 3.32 8.38 -24.03
C HIS A 81 3.16 7.16 -23.11
N LEU A 82 3.06 5.94 -23.68
CA LEU A 82 2.95 4.70 -22.89
C LEU A 82 4.21 4.44 -22.06
N LEU A 83 5.40 4.73 -22.59
CA LEU A 83 6.65 4.62 -21.84
C LEU A 83 6.67 5.60 -20.66
N GLU A 84 6.28 6.84 -20.86
CA GLU A 84 6.16 7.84 -19.80
C GLU A 84 5.16 7.41 -18.72
N GLU A 85 3.98 6.93 -19.12
CA GLU A 85 2.98 6.45 -18.17
C GLU A 85 3.46 5.22 -17.39
N ASN A 86 4.12 4.28 -18.05
CA ASN A 86 4.67 3.09 -17.40
C ASN A 86 5.75 3.48 -16.39
N THR A 87 6.67 4.40 -16.73
CA THR A 87 7.68 4.89 -15.77
C THR A 87 7.05 5.57 -14.56
N ARG A 88 5.95 6.31 -14.76
CA ARG A 88 5.17 6.93 -13.67
C ARG A 88 4.51 5.88 -12.77
N LEU A 89 3.91 4.85 -13.37
CA LEU A 89 3.29 3.74 -12.65
C LEU A 89 4.33 2.95 -11.86
N ASP A 90 5.47 2.61 -12.47
CA ASP A 90 6.59 1.95 -11.80
C ASP A 90 7.13 2.77 -10.62
N HIS A 91 7.27 4.10 -10.78
CA HIS A 91 7.64 4.97 -9.68
C HIS A 91 6.58 4.95 -8.55
N THR A 92 5.30 4.99 -8.91
CA THR A 92 4.19 4.93 -7.93
C THR A 92 4.15 3.59 -7.22
N LEU A 93 4.39 2.50 -7.93
CA LEU A 93 4.46 1.16 -7.38
C LEU A 93 5.68 1.04 -6.45
N LYS A 94 6.87 1.43 -6.90
CA LYS A 94 8.07 1.43 -6.05
C LYS A 94 7.88 2.27 -4.78
N THR A 95 7.30 3.47 -4.88
CA THR A 95 7.06 4.32 -3.71
C THR A 95 6.01 3.75 -2.77
N THR A 96 4.93 3.17 -3.28
CA THR A 96 3.92 2.51 -2.44
C THR A 96 4.45 1.23 -1.82
N THR A 97 5.13 0.37 -2.58
CA THR A 97 5.83 -0.82 -2.08
C THR A 97 6.85 -0.43 -1.01
N ASN A 98 7.70 0.56 -1.24
CA ASN A 98 8.66 1.02 -0.23
C ASN A 98 7.95 1.50 1.03
N ARG A 99 6.85 2.27 0.92
CA ARG A 99 6.05 2.69 2.08
C ARG A 99 5.50 1.49 2.86
N TYR A 100 4.91 0.50 2.17
CA TYR A 100 4.39 -0.71 2.82
C TYR A 100 5.49 -1.58 3.40
N CYS A 101 6.61 -1.77 2.70
CA CYS A 101 7.79 -2.47 3.21
C CYS A 101 8.35 -1.74 4.44
N THR A 102 8.44 -0.41 4.45
CA THR A 102 8.85 0.36 5.63
C THR A 102 7.89 0.16 6.82
N LEU A 103 6.58 0.07 6.56
CA LEU A 103 5.59 -0.28 7.60
C LEU A 103 5.79 -1.71 8.15
N LEU A 104 6.33 -2.62 7.36
CA LEU A 104 6.59 -4.01 7.74
C LEU A 104 7.99 -4.24 8.34
N GLU A 105 9.00 -3.48 7.91
CA GLU A 105 10.42 -3.74 8.17
C GLU A 105 11.00 -2.97 9.37
N SER A 106 10.40 -1.86 9.82
CA SER A 106 11.02 -1.07 10.88
C SER A 106 10.03 -0.47 11.87
N ASP A 107 10.21 -0.84 13.14
CA ASP A 107 10.39 -0.04 14.37
C ASP A 107 9.54 1.22 14.69
N GLU A 108 8.73 1.71 13.76
CA GLU A 108 7.77 2.80 13.97
C GLU A 108 6.39 2.27 14.38
N TRP A 109 6.07 1.03 13.99
CA TRP A 109 4.91 0.25 14.43
C TRP A 109 5.23 -0.84 15.44
N THR A 110 6.50 -1.20 15.68
CA THR A 110 6.77 -1.66 17.04
C THR A 110 6.31 -0.51 17.89
N ILE A 111 5.36 -0.77 18.79
CA ILE A 111 5.11 0.12 19.91
C ILE A 111 6.51 0.44 20.37
N LYS A 112 7.01 1.67 20.09
CA LYS A 112 8.18 2.13 20.80
C LYS A 112 7.78 1.79 22.20
N HIS A 113 8.51 0.89 22.85
CA HIS A 113 8.58 0.96 24.26
C HIS A 113 9.20 2.36 24.50
N ARG A 114 8.42 3.45 24.35
CA ARG A 114 7.92 4.13 25.52
C ARG A 114 7.83 3.01 26.54
N LEU A 115 8.92 2.87 27.29
CA LEU A 115 8.93 3.12 28.70
C LEU A 115 7.93 4.26 29.01
N GLY A 116 6.65 4.12 28.61
CA GLY A 116 5.52 4.76 29.19
C GLY A 116 5.64 4.21 30.57
N ARG A 117 6.17 5.10 31.44
CA ARG A 117 6.59 4.85 32.81
C ARG A 117 6.39 3.39 33.12
N ARG A 118 7.41 2.53 32.92
CA ARG A 118 7.39 1.09 33.27
C ARG A 118 6.45 0.98 34.45
N LYS A 119 5.18 0.56 34.24
CA LYS A 119 4.15 0.77 35.28
C LYS A 119 4.71 -0.06 36.41
N LYS A 120 5.23 0.63 37.44
CA LYS A 120 6.09 -0.04 38.42
C LYS A 120 5.22 -1.15 38.95
N LYS A 121 5.63 -2.41 38.75
CA LYS A 121 5.02 -3.56 39.42
C LYS A 121 4.88 -3.10 40.86
N THR A 122 3.65 -3.01 41.37
CA THR A 122 3.45 -2.61 42.75
C THR A 122 4.33 -3.54 43.55
N SER A 123 5.23 -3.01 44.39
CA SER A 123 6.23 -3.86 45.03
C SER A 123 5.50 -5.00 45.75
N LYS A 124 6.00 -6.23 45.70
CA LYS A 124 5.31 -7.40 46.28
C LYS A 124 4.79 -7.15 47.71
N LYS A 125 5.55 -6.39 48.51
CA LYS A 125 5.20 -5.95 49.88
C LYS A 125 3.98 -5.02 49.99
N ILE A 126 3.64 -4.27 48.94
CA ILE A 126 2.44 -3.41 48.85
C ILE A 126 1.27 -4.25 48.34
N GLN A 127 1.52 -5.12 47.36
CA GLN A 127 0.51 -6.07 46.85
C GLN A 127 0.01 -7.01 47.95
N GLU A 128 0.91 -7.64 48.72
CA GLU A 128 0.55 -8.54 49.83
C GLU A 128 -0.21 -7.84 50.97
N LYS A 129 -0.07 -6.51 51.10
CA LYS A 129 -0.83 -5.73 52.09
C LYS A 129 -2.23 -5.39 51.60
N GLU A 130 -2.37 -5.06 50.32
CA GLU A 130 -3.61 -4.56 49.72
C GLU A 130 -4.47 -5.66 49.10
N LEU A 131 -3.86 -6.78 48.72
CA LEU A 131 -4.48 -7.92 48.03
C LEU A 131 -4.08 -9.24 48.70
N SER A 132 -5.04 -10.15 48.80
CA SER A 132 -4.79 -11.56 49.05
C SER A 132 -5.07 -12.31 47.77
N ILE A 133 -4.01 -12.80 47.10
CA ILE A 133 -4.11 -13.52 45.83
C ILE A 133 -3.27 -14.79 45.88
N CYS A 134 -3.83 -15.89 45.39
CA CYS A 134 -3.18 -17.18 45.28
C CYS A 134 -3.41 -17.75 43.88
N ILE A 135 -2.36 -18.32 43.30
CA ILE A 135 -2.42 -19.05 42.03
C ILE A 135 -2.24 -20.52 42.40
N ASP A 136 -3.27 -21.31 42.15
CA ASP A 136 -3.28 -22.73 42.50
C ASP A 136 -2.61 -23.54 41.39
N GLU A 137 -3.02 -23.30 40.14
CA GLU A 137 -2.60 -24.08 38.98
C GLU A 137 -2.40 -23.21 37.74
N LYS A 138 -1.42 -23.61 36.93
CA LYS A 138 -1.13 -23.04 35.61
C LYS A 138 -0.99 -24.20 34.63
N ILE A 139 -1.89 -24.25 33.65
CA ILE A 139 -1.99 -25.35 32.70
C ILE A 139 -1.96 -24.78 31.29
N TRP A 140 -0.92 -25.10 30.52
CA TRP A 140 -0.86 -24.76 29.10
C TRP A 140 -1.29 -25.96 28.26
N ASP A 141 -2.28 -25.73 27.40
CA ASP A 141 -2.76 -26.73 26.45
C ASP A 141 -2.10 -26.53 25.08
N ALA A 142 -1.35 -27.53 24.63
CA ALA A 142 -0.60 -27.49 23.38
C ALA A 142 -1.48 -27.53 22.13
N GLU A 143 -2.69 -28.11 22.23
CA GLU A 143 -3.63 -28.27 21.10
C GLU A 143 -4.45 -27.00 20.89
N THR A 144 -5.03 -26.46 21.97
CA THR A 144 -5.84 -25.23 21.89
C THR A 144 -5.01 -23.95 21.96
N LYS A 145 -3.72 -24.03 22.33
CA LYS A 145 -2.84 -22.88 22.61
C LYS A 145 -3.40 -21.96 23.69
N ILE A 146 -4.20 -22.49 24.62
CA ILE A 146 -4.76 -21.72 25.72
C ILE A 146 -3.99 -22.03 27.00
N LEU A 147 -3.49 -20.98 27.63
CA LEU A 147 -3.01 -21.01 29.00
C LEU A 147 -4.17 -20.76 29.95
N LYS A 148 -4.43 -21.73 30.83
CA LYS A 148 -5.38 -21.63 31.93
C LYS A 148 -4.63 -21.33 33.22
N ILE A 149 -5.05 -20.28 33.92
CA ILE A 149 -4.53 -19.92 35.24
C ILE A 149 -5.70 -19.95 36.20
N ILE A 150 -5.62 -20.82 37.21
CA ILE A 150 -6.67 -21.03 38.20
C ILE A 150 -6.16 -20.52 39.55
N GLY A 151 -6.98 -19.76 40.25
CA GLY A 151 -6.62 -19.24 41.54
C GLY A 151 -7.79 -18.56 42.23
N TRP A 152 -7.47 -17.76 43.25
CA TRP A 152 -8.43 -16.92 43.94
C TRP A 152 -7.78 -15.60 44.35
N GLY A 153 -8.60 -14.56 44.46
CA GLY A 153 -8.11 -13.23 44.80
C GLY A 153 -9.19 -12.32 45.36
N ILE A 154 -8.86 -11.65 46.48
CA ILE A 154 -9.70 -10.66 47.13
C ILE A 154 -8.93 -9.39 47.44
N ALA A 155 -9.62 -8.27 47.43
CA ALA A 155 -9.08 -7.01 47.95
C ALA A 155 -9.18 -6.99 49.49
N ASN A 156 -8.08 -6.64 50.16
CA ASN A 156 -8.05 -6.64 51.62
C ASN A 156 -8.84 -5.46 52.22
N SER A 157 -9.11 -4.41 51.43
CA SER A 157 -9.84 -3.21 51.87
C SER A 157 -11.32 -3.46 52.15
N ASP A 158 -11.99 -4.21 51.29
CA ASP A 158 -13.43 -4.41 51.26
C ASP A 158 -13.83 -5.90 51.26
N ARG A 159 -12.84 -6.80 51.23
CA ARG A 159 -13.02 -8.26 51.18
C ARG A 159 -13.94 -8.69 50.03
N GLN A 160 -13.85 -7.99 48.90
CA GLN A 160 -14.60 -8.28 47.69
C GLN A 160 -13.73 -9.02 46.65
N PRO A 161 -14.34 -9.84 45.78
CA PRO A 161 -13.64 -10.51 44.70
C PRO A 161 -13.08 -9.51 43.68
N LEU A 162 -11.94 -9.87 43.09
CA LEU A 162 -11.27 -9.07 42.08
C LEU A 162 -11.80 -9.40 40.68
N SER A 163 -11.85 -8.39 39.82
CA SER A 163 -12.04 -8.57 38.38
C SER A 163 -10.70 -8.47 37.65
N TYR A 164 -10.52 -9.21 36.56
CA TYR A 164 -9.24 -9.33 35.88
C TYR A 164 -9.31 -8.83 34.45
N LYS A 165 -8.28 -8.11 34.02
CA LYS A 165 -8.09 -7.64 32.64
C LYS A 165 -6.65 -7.85 32.23
N LEU A 166 -6.42 -8.24 30.98
CA LEU A 166 -5.06 -8.30 30.45
C LEU A 166 -4.52 -6.89 30.25
N SER A 167 -3.28 -6.62 30.68
CA SER A 167 -2.61 -5.36 30.34
C SER A 167 -2.37 -5.31 28.82
N ALA A 168 -2.63 -4.17 28.20
CA ALA A 168 -2.86 -4.00 26.75
C ALA A 168 -1.97 -4.86 25.82
N ASP A 169 -2.63 -5.45 24.80
CA ASP A 169 -2.09 -6.16 23.63
C ASP A 169 -1.20 -7.39 23.90
N GLN A 170 -1.29 -7.99 25.09
CA GLN A 170 -0.50 -9.20 25.39
C GLN A 170 -1.05 -10.49 24.76
N SER A 171 -2.32 -10.55 24.39
CA SER A 171 -2.92 -11.71 23.73
C SER A 171 -4.15 -11.30 22.92
N PRO A 172 -4.37 -11.91 21.75
CA PRO A 172 -5.60 -11.69 20.95
C PRO A 172 -6.85 -12.28 21.61
N PHE A 173 -6.72 -13.16 22.60
CA PHE A 173 -7.85 -13.72 23.34
C PHE A 173 -7.56 -13.80 24.84
N PHE A 174 -8.47 -13.21 25.62
CA PHE A 174 -8.45 -13.23 27.07
C PHE A 174 -9.87 -13.36 27.60
N GLU A 175 -10.09 -14.33 28.47
CA GLU A 175 -11.35 -14.55 29.17
C GLU A 175 -11.05 -14.72 30.66
N ALA A 176 -11.79 -14.02 31.52
CA ALA A 176 -11.71 -14.15 32.96
C ALA A 176 -13.05 -14.66 33.48
N ILE A 177 -13.06 -15.90 33.96
CA ILE A 177 -14.27 -16.57 34.46
C ILE A 177 -14.23 -16.50 35.98
N PRO A 178 -15.21 -15.85 36.63
CA PRO A 178 -15.31 -15.88 38.08
C PRO A 178 -15.80 -17.24 38.54
N VAL A 179 -15.24 -17.75 39.65
CA VAL A 179 -15.52 -19.09 40.17
C VAL A 179 -15.84 -18.99 41.66
N SER A 180 -16.95 -19.59 42.10
CA SER A 180 -17.23 -19.74 43.53
C SER A 180 -16.32 -20.80 44.15
N ARG A 181 -15.62 -20.42 45.21
CA ARG A 181 -14.70 -21.28 45.97
C ARG A 181 -15.17 -21.34 47.41
N ASP A 182 -15.94 -22.36 47.77
CA ASP A 182 -16.55 -22.46 49.10
C ASP A 182 -15.49 -22.61 50.21
N GLU A 183 -14.39 -23.29 49.92
CA GLU A 183 -13.24 -23.44 50.82
C GLU A 183 -12.57 -22.10 51.15
N VAL A 184 -12.38 -21.25 50.13
CA VAL A 184 -11.80 -19.90 50.30
C VAL A 184 -12.78 -18.98 51.01
N ASN A 185 -14.06 -19.05 50.64
CA ASN A 185 -15.11 -18.26 51.25
C ASN A 185 -15.23 -18.54 52.77
N GLN A 186 -15.06 -19.80 53.18
CA GLN A 186 -15.04 -20.16 54.60
C GLN A 186 -13.77 -19.68 55.31
N ALA A 187 -12.60 -19.87 54.70
CA ALA A 187 -11.32 -19.47 55.28
C ALA A 187 -11.20 -17.95 55.48
N GLU A 188 -11.66 -17.17 54.50
CA GLU A 188 -11.58 -15.70 54.49
C GLU A 188 -12.85 -15.02 55.06
N GLN A 189 -13.79 -15.79 55.61
CA GLN A 189 -15.04 -15.31 56.21
C GLN A 189 -15.90 -14.47 55.25
N LEU A 190 -15.95 -14.85 53.97
CA LEU A 190 -16.70 -14.17 52.92
C LEU A 190 -18.18 -14.60 52.93
N ALA A 191 -19.03 -13.77 52.31
CA ALA A 191 -20.44 -14.10 52.17
C ALA A 191 -20.63 -15.38 51.32
N LYS A 192 -21.63 -16.18 51.66
CA LYS A 192 -21.93 -17.43 50.95
C LYS A 192 -22.28 -17.13 49.48
N GLY A 193 -21.59 -17.81 48.56
CA GLY A 193 -21.75 -17.60 47.11
C GLY A 193 -20.86 -16.50 46.52
N THR A 194 -19.85 -16.02 47.25
CA THR A 194 -18.88 -15.05 46.71
C THR A 194 -17.97 -15.74 45.70
N GLU A 195 -17.86 -15.17 44.49
CA GLU A 195 -16.99 -15.67 43.43
C GLU A 195 -15.55 -15.17 43.60
N ALA A 196 -14.91 -15.54 44.72
CA ALA A 196 -13.53 -15.15 45.05
C ALA A 196 -12.48 -15.89 44.19
N GLY A 197 -12.86 -16.99 43.54
CA GLY A 197 -12.02 -17.74 42.61
C GLY A 197 -12.05 -17.15 41.20
N PHE A 198 -11.05 -17.51 40.41
CA PHE A 198 -10.98 -17.16 39.00
C PHE A 198 -10.35 -18.27 38.16
N GLU A 199 -10.76 -18.34 36.90
CA GLU A 199 -10.08 -19.05 35.82
C GLU A 199 -9.79 -18.04 34.71
N LEU A 200 -8.50 -17.75 34.47
CA LEU A 200 -8.07 -16.93 33.35
C LEU A 200 -7.71 -17.84 32.19
N ARG A 201 -8.24 -17.55 31.00
CA ARG A 201 -7.91 -18.22 29.75
C ARG A 201 -7.24 -17.22 28.83
N ILE A 202 -6.00 -17.50 28.45
CA ILE A 202 -5.18 -16.60 27.65
C ILE A 202 -4.63 -17.37 26.46
N LEU A 203 -4.85 -16.89 25.24
CA LEU A 203 -4.27 -17.53 24.07
C LEU A 203 -2.77 -17.21 23.98
N CYS A 204 -1.93 -18.24 23.89
CA CYS A 204 -0.49 -18.09 23.73
C CYS A 204 0.17 -19.29 23.04
N GLU A 205 1.07 -18.99 22.11
CA GLU A 205 1.84 -19.99 21.35
C GLU A 205 2.69 -20.91 22.23
N GLN A 206 3.20 -20.37 23.34
CA GLN A 206 4.04 -21.04 24.32
C GLN A 206 3.72 -20.51 25.71
N GLU A 207 3.94 -21.35 26.73
CA GLU A 207 3.80 -20.94 28.13
C GLU A 207 4.69 -19.72 28.43
N ARG A 208 4.06 -18.65 28.96
CA ARG A 208 4.75 -17.43 29.37
C ARG A 208 4.02 -16.75 30.52
N SER A 209 4.65 -15.73 31.09
CA SER A 209 4.03 -14.86 32.09
C SER A 209 3.29 -13.69 31.44
N PHE A 210 2.19 -13.29 32.06
CA PHE A 210 1.32 -12.19 31.62
C PHE A 210 1.17 -11.15 32.73
N LEU A 211 1.05 -9.88 32.34
CA LEU A 211 0.68 -8.83 33.27
C LEU A 211 -0.84 -8.69 33.26
N VAL A 212 -1.46 -9.10 34.35
CA VAL A 212 -2.89 -9.03 34.57
C VAL A 212 -3.18 -7.87 35.50
N GLU A 213 -4.06 -6.97 35.08
CA GLU A 213 -4.63 -5.92 35.91
C GLU A 213 -5.80 -6.50 36.71
N ALA A 214 -5.60 -6.63 38.03
CA ALA A 214 -6.65 -6.96 38.97
C ALA A 214 -7.31 -5.68 39.47
N VAL A 215 -8.65 -5.62 39.42
CA VAL A 215 -9.45 -4.42 39.71
C VAL A 215 -10.46 -4.76 40.79
N ALA A 216 -10.41 -4.03 41.91
CA ALA A 216 -11.38 -4.10 42.99
C ALA A 216 -12.66 -3.33 42.65
N GLN A 217 -13.75 -3.59 43.37
CA GLN A 217 -15.04 -2.91 43.18
C GLN A 217 -14.96 -1.40 43.42
N ASN A 218 -14.07 -0.96 44.32
CA ASN A 218 -13.82 0.45 44.60
C ASN A 218 -13.05 1.20 43.48
N GLY A 219 -12.69 0.50 42.39
CA GLY A 219 -11.97 1.07 41.24
C GLY A 219 -10.45 1.12 41.39
N GLN A 220 -9.89 0.68 42.53
CA GLN A 220 -8.44 0.49 42.65
C GLN A 220 -7.98 -0.68 41.78
N SER A 221 -6.84 -0.51 41.11
CA SER A 221 -6.26 -1.55 40.28
C SER A 221 -4.79 -1.79 40.58
N TRP A 222 -4.38 -3.05 40.43
CA TRP A 222 -3.01 -3.52 40.63
C TRP A 222 -2.57 -4.35 39.44
N ILE A 223 -1.31 -4.22 39.06
CA ILE A 223 -0.72 -5.00 37.97
C ILE A 223 0.07 -6.16 38.59
N ILE A 224 -0.39 -7.36 38.30
CA ILE A 224 0.12 -8.63 38.83
C ILE A 224 0.73 -9.41 37.66
N GLU A 225 1.81 -10.14 37.93
CA GLU A 225 2.43 -11.03 36.95
C GLU A 225 2.01 -12.47 37.27
N MET A 226 1.40 -13.15 36.30
CA MET A 226 0.84 -14.52 36.41
C MET A 226 1.39 -15.44 35.32
#